data_AF-A0A0X3BJP2-F1
#
_entry.id   AF-A0A0X3BJP2-F1
#
_cell.length_a   1.000
_cell.length_b   1.000
_cell.length_c   1.000
_cell.angle_alpha   90.00
_cell.angle_beta   90.00
_cell.angle_gamma   90.00
#
_symmetry.space_group_name_H-M   'P 1'
#
loop_
_entity.id
_entity.type
_entity.pdbx_description
1 polymer ?
#
loop_
_entity_poly.entity_id
_entity_poly.type
_entity_poly.pdbx_seq_one_letter_code
_entity_poly.pdbx_strand_id
1 'polypeptide(L)'
;MTPQELNASPCPCRWCGGTGINNTIHLRHPGGACRACRGAGTLLVWRPPRPCPFCGGTGVDPVPNAAFRSIPCRNCSGTGWIDYLLTTADE
;
A
#
# COMPACT_ATOMS: atom_id res chain seq x y z
N MET A 1 24.96 -4.21 -1.43
CA MET A 1 23.93 -3.83 -0.44
C MET A 1 24.52 -2.79 0.49
N THR A 2 23.92 -1.61 0.61
CA THR A 2 24.43 -0.54 1.49
C THR A 2 23.85 -0.73 2.91
N PRO A 3 24.54 -0.27 3.97
CA PRO A 3 24.05 -0.40 5.35
C PRO A 3 22.65 0.18 5.60
N GLN A 4 22.17 1.07 4.71
CA GLN A 4 20.81 1.60 4.79
C GLN A 4 19.75 0.52 4.60
N GLU A 5 19.97 -0.52 3.79
CA GLU A 5 18.99 -1.59 3.54
C GLU A 5 18.63 -2.42 4.82
N LEU A 6 19.40 -2.27 5.91
CA LEU A 6 19.18 -2.97 7.18
C LEU A 6 18.13 -2.31 8.10
N ASN A 7 17.62 -1.11 7.80
CA ASN A 7 16.68 -0.40 8.68
C ASN A 7 15.22 -0.37 8.18
N ALA A 8 14.84 -1.29 7.29
CA ALA A 8 13.46 -1.50 6.89
C ALA A 8 12.89 -2.78 7.51
N SER A 9 11.57 -2.86 7.67
CA SER A 9 10.89 -4.10 8.07
C SER A 9 9.65 -4.32 7.23
N PRO A 10 9.33 -5.57 6.87
CA PRO A 10 8.10 -5.90 6.16
C PRO A 10 6.88 -5.44 6.95
N CYS A 11 6.07 -4.59 6.34
CA CYS A 11 4.80 -4.15 6.89
C CYS A 11 3.66 -4.52 5.92
N PRO A 12 2.48 -4.88 6.43
CA PRO A 12 1.33 -5.15 5.58
C PRO A 12 0.97 -3.94 4.70
N CYS A 13 0.66 -4.21 3.42
CA CYS A 13 0.00 -3.24 2.56
C CYS A 13 -1.39 -2.96 3.12
N ARG A 14 -1.67 -1.69 3.43
CA ARG A 14 -2.92 -1.29 4.06
C ARG A 14 -4.10 -1.36 3.11
N TRP A 15 -3.86 -1.12 1.81
CA TRP A 15 -4.88 -1.26 0.76
C TRP A 15 -5.51 -2.66 0.70
N CYS A 16 -4.70 -3.70 0.59
CA CYS A 16 -5.19 -5.08 0.46
C CYS A 16 -5.24 -5.83 1.79
N GLY A 17 -4.94 -5.16 2.91
CA GLY A 17 -4.86 -5.80 4.23
C GLY A 17 -3.82 -6.93 4.31
N GLY A 18 -2.73 -6.84 3.56
CA GLY A 18 -1.70 -7.90 3.54
C GLY A 18 -1.92 -9.04 2.55
N THR A 19 -3.07 -9.13 1.89
CA THR A 19 -3.42 -10.30 1.04
C THR A 19 -2.66 -10.39 -0.28
N GLY A 20 -2.13 -9.28 -0.78
CA GLY A 20 -1.55 -9.22 -2.13
C GLY A 20 -2.60 -9.26 -3.24
N ILE A 21 -3.89 -9.28 -2.91
CA ILE A 21 -4.98 -9.34 -3.89
C ILE A 21 -5.76 -8.02 -3.84
N ASN A 22 -6.13 -7.46 -4.99
CA ASN A 22 -7.00 -6.28 -5.02
C ASN A 22 -8.27 -6.60 -4.23
N ASN A 23 -8.58 -5.74 -3.25
CA ASN A 23 -9.80 -5.94 -2.48
C ASN A 23 -11.03 -5.61 -3.35
N THR A 24 -12.16 -6.24 -3.03
CA THR A 24 -13.44 -6.08 -3.74
C THR A 24 -14.21 -4.83 -3.33
N ILE A 25 -13.73 -4.10 -2.31
CA ILE A 25 -14.34 -2.87 -1.80
C ILE A 25 -14.20 -1.74 -2.84
N HIS A 26 -13.20 -1.82 -3.72
CA HIS A 26 -12.95 -0.83 -4.77
C HIS A 26 -13.36 -1.39 -6.14
N LEU A 27 -14.66 -1.26 -6.43
CA LEU A 27 -15.42 -1.75 -7.61
C LEU A 27 -14.80 -1.49 -9.00
N ARG A 28 -13.68 -0.78 -9.11
CA ARG A 28 -13.03 -0.40 -10.37
C ARG A 28 -11.92 -1.35 -10.83
N HIS A 29 -11.53 -2.34 -10.02
CA HIS A 29 -10.46 -3.26 -10.38
C HIS A 29 -10.93 -4.72 -10.34
N PRO A 30 -10.81 -5.48 -11.45
CA PRO A 30 -11.09 -6.91 -11.44
C PRO A 30 -10.19 -7.60 -10.41
N GLY A 31 -10.64 -8.74 -9.88
CA GLY A 31 -9.83 -9.59 -9.02
C GLY A 31 -8.46 -9.88 -9.65
N GLY A 32 -7.41 -9.90 -8.84
CA GLY A 32 -6.04 -10.05 -9.30
C GLY A 32 -5.04 -9.41 -8.34
N ALA A 33 -3.77 -9.33 -8.75
CA ALA A 33 -2.70 -8.77 -7.91
C ALA A 33 -3.04 -7.35 -7.43
N CYS A 34 -2.81 -7.11 -6.14
CA CYS A 34 -2.99 -5.81 -5.51
C CYS A 34 -2.08 -4.79 -6.20
N ARG A 35 -2.65 -3.72 -6.74
CA ARG A 35 -1.86 -2.69 -7.45
C ARG A 35 -0.95 -1.89 -6.51
N ALA A 36 -1.36 -1.71 -5.25
CA ALA A 36 -0.59 -0.92 -4.28
C ALA A 36 0.71 -1.62 -3.84
N CYS A 37 0.70 -2.94 -3.69
CA CYS A 37 1.89 -3.74 -3.33
C CYS A 37 2.37 -4.67 -4.44
N ARG A 38 1.84 -4.53 -5.66
CA ARG A 38 2.17 -5.36 -6.83
C ARG A 38 2.03 -6.87 -6.59
N GLY A 39 1.05 -7.28 -5.79
CA GLY A 39 0.84 -8.70 -5.47
C GLY A 39 1.57 -9.22 -4.24
N ALA A 40 2.56 -8.50 -3.71
CA ALA A 40 3.42 -9.00 -2.63
C ALA A 40 2.71 -9.12 -1.27
N GLY A 41 1.61 -8.39 -1.05
CA GLY A 41 0.92 -8.29 0.23
C GLY A 41 1.63 -7.43 1.28
N THR A 42 2.96 -7.38 1.25
CA THR A 42 3.79 -6.56 2.14
C THR A 42 4.67 -5.57 1.39
N LEU A 43 5.20 -4.60 2.13
CA LEU A 43 6.13 -3.57 1.68
C LEU A 43 7.27 -3.47 2.70
N LEU A 44 8.49 -3.18 2.25
CA LEU A 44 9.55 -2.83 3.19
C LEU A 44 9.34 -1.38 3.62
N VAL A 45 9.13 -1.15 4.92
CA VAL A 45 8.89 0.20 5.47
C VAL A 45 10.04 0.56 6.38
N TRP A 46 10.58 1.76 6.21
CA TRP A 46 11.69 2.26 7.02
C TRP A 46 11.28 2.42 8.49
N ARG A 47 12.15 2.02 9.40
CA ARG A 47 11.88 2.11 10.84
C ARG A 47 12.21 3.51 11.39
N PRO A 48 11.39 4.04 12.31
CA PRO A 48 10.11 3.49 12.76
C PRO A 48 9.04 3.62 11.65
N PRO A 49 8.12 2.65 11.48
CA PRO A 49 7.08 2.73 10.48
C PRO A 49 6.20 3.96 10.68
N ARG A 50 6.12 4.81 9.67
CA ARG A 50 5.31 6.04 9.70
C ARG A 50 4.08 5.91 8.80
N PRO A 51 2.86 5.92 9.37
CA PRO A 51 1.63 5.95 8.59
C PRO A 51 1.59 7.15 7.65
N CYS A 52 0.96 7.00 6.49
CA CYS A 52 0.69 8.12 5.61
C CYS A 52 -0.18 9.17 6.34
N PRO A 53 0.30 10.41 6.54
CA PRO A 53 -0.43 11.42 7.30
C PRO A 53 -1.68 11.90 6.56
N PHE A 54 -1.67 11.82 5.21
CA PHE A 54 -2.83 12.20 4.41
C PHE A 54 -4.02 11.26 4.65
N CYS A 55 -3.79 9.94 4.70
CA CYS A 55 -4.87 8.96 4.91
C CYS A 55 -4.91 8.33 6.30
N GLY A 56 -4.08 8.80 7.24
CA GLY A 56 -3.93 8.19 8.57
C GLY A 56 -3.46 6.74 8.55
N GLY A 57 -2.79 6.29 7.49
CA GLY A 57 -2.35 4.90 7.34
C GLY A 57 -3.41 3.90 6.87
N THR A 58 -4.57 4.35 6.43
CA THR A 58 -5.61 3.45 5.89
C THR A 58 -5.30 2.95 4.48
N GLY A 59 -4.47 3.68 3.73
CA GLY A 59 -4.31 3.45 2.30
C GLY A 59 -5.48 3.95 1.44
N VAL A 60 -6.53 4.51 2.05
CA VAL A 60 -7.73 4.99 1.34
C VAL A 60 -7.70 6.50 1.23
N ASP A 61 -8.11 7.06 0.09
CA ASP A 61 -8.23 8.50 -0.06
C ASP A 61 -9.34 9.03 0.88
N PRO A 62 -9.04 10.01 1.76
CA PRO A 62 -10.04 10.55 2.69
C PRO A 62 -11.18 11.27 2.00
N VAL A 63 -10.99 11.74 0.77
CA VAL A 63 -12.01 12.44 0.01
C VAL A 63 -12.84 11.39 -0.74
N PRO A 64 -14.13 11.20 -0.38
CA PRO A 64 -14.98 10.20 -1.03
C PRO A 64 -15.16 10.52 -2.51
N ASN A 65 -15.12 9.49 -3.36
CA ASN A 65 -15.47 9.63 -4.76
C ASN A 65 -16.93 9.18 -4.95
N ALA A 66 -17.77 10.03 -5.55
CA ALA A 66 -19.20 9.73 -5.72
C ALA A 66 -19.46 8.47 -6.58
N ALA A 67 -18.57 8.14 -7.51
CA ALA A 67 -18.65 6.92 -8.33
C ALA A 67 -18.00 5.71 -7.66
N PHE A 68 -17.02 5.93 -6.76
CA PHE A 68 -16.25 4.88 -6.10
C PHE A 68 -16.20 5.17 -4.61
N ARG A 69 -17.00 4.44 -3.81
CA ARG A 69 -17.12 4.61 -2.34
C ARG A 69 -15.78 4.77 -1.61
N SER A 70 -14.71 4.22 -2.17
CA SER A 70 -13.33 4.43 -1.74
C SER A 70 -12.34 4.22 -2.90
N ILE A 71 -11.27 5.02 -2.95
CA ILE A 71 -10.18 4.94 -3.94
C ILE A 71 -8.81 4.91 -3.25
N PRO A 72 -7.72 4.46 -3.91
CA PRO A 72 -6.39 4.46 -3.31
C PRO A 72 -5.98 5.87 -2.91
N CYS A 73 -5.39 6.00 -1.73
CA CYS A 73 -4.79 7.26 -1.29
C CYS A 73 -3.72 7.68 -2.30
N ARG A 74 -3.91 8.83 -2.94
CA ARG A 74 -3.01 9.37 -3.97
C ARG A 74 -1.61 9.69 -3.46
N ASN A 75 -1.47 9.99 -2.16
CA ASN A 75 -0.19 10.36 -1.57
C ASN A 75 0.71 9.15 -1.24
N CYS A 76 0.14 7.98 -1.03
CA CYS A 76 0.91 6.76 -0.74
C CYS A 76 0.65 5.64 -1.76
N SER A 77 -0.06 5.94 -2.85
CA SER A 77 -0.48 4.95 -3.85
C SER A 77 -1.22 3.75 -3.25
N GLY A 78 -1.98 3.99 -2.17
CA GLY A 78 -2.71 2.97 -1.43
C GLY A 78 -1.91 2.22 -0.36
N THR A 79 -0.59 2.34 -0.29
CA THR A 79 0.20 1.50 0.63
C THR A 79 -0.09 1.74 2.11
N GLY A 80 -0.47 2.98 2.46
CA GLY A 80 -0.69 3.45 3.82
C GLY A 80 0.59 3.91 4.53
N TRP A 81 1.73 3.98 3.85
CA TRP A 81 3.03 4.33 4.43
C TRP A 81 3.67 5.50 3.67
N ILE A 82 4.44 6.37 4.34
CA ILE A 82 5.13 7.51 3.68
C ILE A 82 6.49 7.17 3.10
N ASP A 83 7.14 6.13 3.62
CA ASP A 83 8.55 5.86 3.35
C ASP A 83 8.73 4.34 3.28
N TYR A 84 8.63 3.82 2.06
CA TYR A 84 8.59 2.39 1.79
C TYR A 84 9.23 2.05 0.46
N LEU A 85 9.66 0.79 0.33
CA LEU A 85 10.11 0.18 -0.90
C LEU A 85 9.09 -0.86 -1.33
N LEU A 86 8.73 -0.82 -2.62
CA LEU A 86 8.00 -1.91 -3.24
C LEU A 86 8.96 -3.08 -3.40
N THR A 87 8.60 -4.21 -2.80
CA THR A 87 9.24 -5.47 -3.17
C THR A 87 8.66 -5.86 -4.52
N THR A 88 9.36 -5.56 -5.61
CA THR A 88 9.05 -6.26 -6.86
C THR A 88 9.50 -7.70 -6.66
N ALA A 89 8.60 -8.64 -6.95
CA ALA A 89 9.09 -9.89 -7.50
C ALA A 89 9.58 -9.51 -8.89
N ASP A 90 10.89 -9.35 -9.04
CA ASP A 90 11.52 -9.22 -10.35
C ASP A 90 11.30 -10.54 -11.09
N GLU A 91 10.60 -10.48 -12.23
CA GLU A 91 10.77 -11.31 -13.44
C GLU A 91 10.01 -10.68 -14.60
#